data_AF-A0A3A5LA92-F1
#
_entry.id   AF-A0A3A5LA92-F1
#
_cell.length_a   1.000
_cell.length_b   1.000
_cell.length_c   1.000
_cell.angle_alpha   90.00
_cell.angle_beta   90.00
_cell.angle_gamma   90.00
#
_symmetry.space_group_name_H-M   'P 1'
#
loop_
_entity.id
_entity.type
_entity.pdbx_description
1 polymer ?
#
loop_
_entity_poly.entity_id
_entity_poly.type
_entity_poly.pdbx_seq_one_letter_code
_entity_poly.pdbx_strand_id
1 'polypeptide(L)'
;MKKWMLMAAGSVFMVNAQANEGLCGYKDYFHLSNKAHPAIYIVSGYSDQDLNLQLVGPRSFVIRDTPQCRSGYAHVTVAYDAANWCVLDIKDGPYMQHPSISASCHGIHYIGLDYDGFGSYSYTIKLD
;
A
#
# COMPACT_ATOMS: atom_id res chain seq x y z
N MET A 1 -20.93 61.63 21.91
CA MET A 1 -19.90 60.89 22.68
C MET A 1 -20.53 59.68 23.35
N LYS A 2 -19.76 58.59 23.49
CA LYS A 2 -20.08 57.20 23.93
C LYS A 2 -20.63 56.30 22.81
N LYS A 3 -19.85 55.43 22.16
CA LYS A 3 -18.93 54.33 22.59
C LYS A 3 -19.69 53.01 22.85
N TRP A 4 -19.22 51.97 22.13
CA TRP A 4 -19.37 50.51 22.30
C TRP A 4 -20.43 49.89 21.36
N MET A 5 -20.22 48.76 20.69
CA MET A 5 -19.12 47.81 20.55
C MET A 5 -19.55 46.82 19.44
N LEU A 6 -18.60 46.29 18.69
CA LEU A 6 -18.54 44.90 18.20
C LEU A 6 -19.82 44.24 17.64
N MET A 7 -19.82 43.91 16.34
CA MET A 7 -19.93 42.51 15.94
C MET A 7 -19.07 42.26 14.70
N ALA A 8 -17.91 41.66 14.96
CA ALA A 8 -17.11 40.99 13.98
C ALA A 8 -17.72 39.61 13.65
N ALA A 9 -17.34 39.09 12.49
CA ALA A 9 -17.23 37.66 12.20
C ALA A 9 -18.53 36.84 12.19
N GLY A 10 -19.04 36.63 10.98
CA GLY A 10 -19.95 35.53 10.64
C GLY A 10 -19.42 34.80 9.41
N SER A 11 -18.16 34.36 9.49
CA SER A 11 -17.56 33.42 8.55
C SER A 11 -18.37 32.13 8.51
N VAL A 12 -18.88 31.77 7.34
CA VAL A 12 -18.95 30.37 6.93
C VAL A 12 -18.45 30.29 5.51
N PHE A 13 -17.12 30.33 5.36
CA PHE A 13 -16.52 29.66 4.22
C PHE A 13 -16.94 28.20 4.35
N MET A 14 -17.88 27.76 3.51
CA MET A 14 -18.08 26.36 3.22
C MET A 14 -16.84 25.89 2.45
N VAL A 15 -15.74 25.72 3.18
CA VAL A 15 -14.68 24.83 2.73
C VAL A 15 -15.34 23.48 2.65
N ASN A 16 -15.46 22.97 1.43
CA ASN A 16 -15.66 21.56 1.21
C ASN A 16 -14.50 20.87 1.93
N ALA A 17 -14.75 20.44 3.17
CA ALA A 17 -13.94 19.44 3.82
C ALA A 17 -14.20 18.14 3.06
N GLN A 18 -13.67 18.07 1.83
CA GLN A 18 -13.26 16.81 1.24
C GLN A 18 -12.39 16.19 2.32
N ALA A 19 -12.86 15.07 2.89
CA ALA A 19 -12.20 14.40 3.99
C ALA A 19 -10.71 14.31 3.68
N ASN A 20 -9.92 15.04 4.47
CA ASN A 20 -8.48 14.96 4.44
C ASN A 20 -8.13 13.50 4.75
N GLU A 21 -7.40 12.81 3.87
CA GLU A 21 -6.81 11.47 4.11
C GLU A 21 -5.74 11.56 5.20
N GLY A 22 -6.05 12.20 6.32
CA GLY A 22 -5.05 12.79 7.21
C GLY A 22 -4.33 11.79 8.11
N LEU A 23 -4.77 10.53 8.16
CA LEU A 23 -4.20 9.50 9.03
C LEU A 23 -4.30 8.07 8.46
N CYS A 24 -5.00 7.87 7.34
CA CYS A 24 -5.32 6.56 6.79
C CYS A 24 -5.88 6.68 5.38
N GLY A 25 -5.70 5.64 4.57
CA GLY A 25 -6.23 5.57 3.19
C GLY A 25 -5.14 5.61 2.14
N TYR A 26 -3.88 5.37 2.53
CA TYR A 26 -2.78 5.30 1.59
C TYR A 26 -3.01 4.16 0.61
N LYS A 27 -2.53 4.40 -0.60
CA LYS A 27 -2.63 3.45 -1.70
C LYS A 27 -1.23 3.15 -2.19
N ASP A 28 -0.77 1.95 -1.86
CA ASP A 28 0.52 1.44 -2.26
C ASP A 28 0.38 0.59 -3.52
N TYR A 29 1.27 0.84 -4.49
CA TYR A 29 1.35 0.13 -5.75
C TYR A 29 2.57 -0.79 -5.73
N PHE A 30 2.38 -2.05 -6.07
CA PHE A 30 3.45 -3.03 -6.11
C PHE A 30 3.56 -3.63 -7.50
N HIS A 31 4.79 -3.85 -7.95
CA HIS A 31 5.06 -4.67 -9.12
C HIS A 31 6.26 -5.58 -8.89
N LEU A 32 6.22 -6.76 -9.50
CA LEU A 32 7.30 -7.74 -9.45
C LEU A 32 8.35 -7.38 -10.48
N SER A 33 9.63 -7.38 -10.13
CA SER A 33 10.72 -7.29 -11.09
C SER A 33 10.78 -8.54 -11.99
N ASN A 34 11.15 -8.39 -13.28
CA ASN A 34 11.39 -9.51 -14.22
C ASN A 34 12.86 -9.80 -14.42
N LYS A 35 13.75 -9.07 -13.76
CA LYS A 35 15.16 -9.09 -14.14
C LYS A 35 15.78 -10.47 -14.05
N ALA A 36 15.49 -11.20 -12.97
CA ALA A 36 15.92 -12.60 -12.80
C ALA A 36 14.94 -13.59 -13.44
N HIS A 37 13.64 -13.39 -13.21
CA HIS A 37 12.58 -14.32 -13.63
C HIS A 37 11.53 -13.65 -14.51
N PRO A 38 11.68 -13.64 -15.85
CA PRO A 38 10.72 -12.99 -16.75
C PRO A 38 9.31 -13.58 -16.70
N ALA A 39 9.20 -14.85 -16.33
CA ALA A 39 7.95 -15.59 -16.22
C ALA A 39 7.32 -15.55 -14.82
N ILE A 40 7.89 -14.82 -13.84
CA ILE A 40 7.29 -14.71 -12.51
C ILE A 40 5.92 -14.04 -12.59
N TYR A 41 4.94 -14.57 -11.87
CA TYR A 41 3.59 -14.02 -11.80
C TYR A 41 2.97 -14.22 -10.41
N ILE A 42 1.89 -13.48 -10.16
CA ILE A 42 1.08 -13.57 -8.94
C ILE A 42 0.09 -14.71 -9.11
N VAL A 43 0.21 -15.70 -8.23
CA VAL A 43 -0.67 -16.87 -8.18
C VAL A 43 -1.95 -16.55 -7.41
N SER A 44 -1.80 -15.88 -6.27
CA SER A 44 -2.92 -15.58 -5.38
C SER A 44 -2.60 -14.41 -4.46
N GLY A 45 -3.65 -13.83 -3.89
CA GLY A 45 -3.57 -12.76 -2.93
C GLY A 45 -4.65 -12.91 -1.86
N TYR A 46 -4.33 -12.52 -0.64
CA TYR A 46 -5.25 -12.39 0.47
C TYR A 46 -4.90 -11.14 1.26
N SER A 47 -5.89 -10.45 1.80
CA SER A 47 -5.69 -9.43 2.82
C SER A 47 -6.67 -9.62 3.97
N ASP A 48 -6.30 -9.12 5.14
CA ASP A 48 -7.20 -9.02 6.25
C ASP A 48 -8.27 -7.92 6.03
N GLN A 49 -9.07 -7.65 7.05
CA GLN A 49 -10.13 -6.63 7.00
C GLN A 49 -9.59 -5.19 7.05
N ASP A 50 -8.32 -5.00 7.43
CA ASP A 50 -7.71 -3.69 7.61
C ASP A 50 -7.07 -3.20 6.29
N LEU A 51 -6.80 -4.09 5.33
CA LEU A 51 -6.34 -3.78 3.98
C LEU A 51 -7.29 -4.29 2.89
N ASN A 52 -7.34 -3.55 1.79
CA ASN A 52 -7.95 -4.01 0.55
C ASN A 52 -6.84 -4.32 -0.47
N LEU A 53 -6.56 -5.61 -0.69
CA LEU A 53 -5.66 -6.08 -1.73
C LEU A 53 -6.42 -6.26 -3.05
N GLN A 54 -5.95 -5.57 -4.09
CA GLN A 54 -6.46 -5.70 -5.45
C GLN A 54 -5.34 -6.17 -6.39
N LEU A 55 -5.50 -7.35 -6.98
CA LEU A 55 -4.62 -7.82 -8.05
C LEU A 55 -4.98 -7.06 -9.34
N VAL A 56 -4.02 -6.31 -9.90
CA VAL A 56 -4.23 -5.45 -11.08
C VAL A 56 -3.80 -6.16 -12.37
N GLY A 57 -2.80 -7.03 -12.27
CA GLY A 57 -2.31 -7.81 -13.39
C GLY A 57 -1.49 -9.01 -12.92
N PRO A 58 -0.89 -9.76 -13.85
CA PRO A 58 -0.12 -10.96 -13.50
C PRO A 58 1.11 -10.64 -12.64
N ARG A 59 1.54 -9.38 -12.57
CA ARG A 59 2.78 -8.97 -11.88
C ARG A 59 2.64 -7.68 -11.10
N SER A 60 1.40 -7.22 -10.91
CA SER A 60 1.13 -5.98 -10.20
C SER A 60 -0.13 -6.11 -9.36
N PHE A 61 -0.07 -5.49 -8.19
CA PHE A 61 -1.19 -5.41 -7.27
C PHE A 61 -1.13 -4.08 -6.52
N VAL A 62 -2.24 -3.76 -5.88
CA VAL A 62 -2.43 -2.55 -5.11
C VAL A 62 -2.91 -2.96 -3.73
N ILE A 63 -2.37 -2.31 -2.71
CA ILE A 63 -2.90 -2.35 -1.35
C ILE A 63 -3.48 -0.98 -1.06
N ARG A 64 -4.69 -0.96 -0.50
CA ARG A 64 -5.31 0.25 0.00
C ARG A 64 -5.71 0.04 1.45
N ASP A 65 -5.30 0.96 2.31
CA ASP A 65 -5.76 0.98 3.69
C ASP A 65 -7.29 1.13 3.76
N THR A 66 -7.92 0.36 4.63
CA THR A 66 -9.32 0.57 4.98
C THR A 66 -9.45 1.64 6.07
N PRO A 67 -10.63 2.27 6.24
CA PRO A 67 -10.84 3.26 7.31
C PRO A 67 -10.58 2.76 8.73
N GLN A 68 -10.50 1.44 8.93
CA GLN A 68 -10.24 0.79 10.21
C GLN A 68 -8.84 1.09 10.73
N CYS A 69 -7.85 1.22 9.83
CA CYS A 69 -6.46 1.60 10.09
C CYS A 69 -5.90 1.13 11.45
N ARG A 70 -5.57 -0.15 11.56
CA ARG A 70 -4.95 -0.71 12.76
C ARG A 70 -3.59 -1.32 12.45
N SER A 71 -3.58 -2.52 11.89
CA SER A 71 -2.37 -3.26 11.54
C SER A 71 -2.70 -4.13 10.35
N GLY A 72 -2.68 -3.52 9.18
CA GLY A 72 -2.99 -4.17 7.94
C GLY A 72 -2.01 -5.27 7.57
N TYR A 73 -2.56 -6.35 7.04
CA TYR A 73 -1.79 -7.51 6.63
C TYR A 73 -2.29 -8.07 5.30
N ALA A 74 -1.35 -8.35 4.38
CA ALA A 74 -1.63 -9.01 3.11
C ALA A 74 -0.63 -10.15 2.84
N HIS A 75 -1.14 -11.23 2.26
CA HIS A 75 -0.35 -12.32 1.69
C HIS A 75 -0.44 -12.26 0.17
N VAL A 76 0.69 -12.28 -0.52
CA VAL A 76 0.75 -12.41 -1.98
C VAL A 76 1.65 -13.57 -2.34
N THR A 77 1.09 -14.59 -3.01
CA THR A 77 1.89 -15.72 -3.50
C THR A 77 2.33 -15.42 -4.92
N VAL A 78 3.63 -15.55 -5.17
CA VAL A 78 4.25 -15.39 -6.49
C VAL A 78 4.99 -16.66 -6.87
N ALA A 79 5.00 -17.00 -8.15
CA ALA A 79 5.67 -18.18 -8.67
C ALA A 79 5.97 -18.02 -10.16
N TYR A 80 6.86 -18.84 -10.71
CA TYR A 80 6.95 -19.07 -12.16
C TYR A 80 6.59 -20.50 -12.56
N ASP A 81 6.62 -21.45 -11.62
CA ASP A 81 6.08 -22.81 -11.76
C ASP A 81 5.67 -23.38 -10.39
N ALA A 82 5.25 -24.65 -10.33
CA ALA A 82 4.78 -25.28 -9.10
C ALA A 82 5.90 -25.60 -8.08
N ALA A 83 7.16 -25.63 -8.49
CA ALA A 83 8.31 -25.90 -7.65
C ALA A 83 9.00 -24.63 -7.14
N ASN A 84 8.76 -23.49 -7.78
CA ASN A 84 9.46 -22.24 -7.52
C ASN A 84 8.48 -21.12 -7.18
N TRP A 85 8.38 -20.80 -5.88
CA TRP A 85 7.40 -19.87 -5.34
C TRP A 85 7.92 -19.09 -4.12
N CYS A 86 7.30 -17.95 -3.84
CA CYS A 86 7.47 -17.15 -2.63
C CYS A 86 6.08 -16.72 -2.15
N VAL A 87 5.84 -16.86 -0.85
CA VAL A 87 4.75 -16.17 -0.17
C VAL A 87 5.33 -14.89 0.41
N LEU A 88 4.77 -13.76 -0.01
CA LEU A 88 5.14 -12.42 0.43
C LEU A 88 4.12 -11.97 1.48
N ASP A 89 4.61 -11.77 2.69
CA ASP A 89 3.87 -11.29 3.85
C ASP A 89 4.10 -9.79 3.97
N ILE A 90 3.09 -9.02 3.60
CA ILE A 90 3.15 -7.57 3.51
C ILE A 90 2.43 -6.98 4.70
N LYS A 91 3.16 -6.21 5.49
CA LYS A 91 2.61 -5.43 6.58
C LYS A 91 2.56 -3.97 6.18
N ASP A 92 1.37 -3.40 6.27
CA ASP A 92 1.08 -2.01 5.94
C ASP A 92 0.06 -1.46 6.94
N GLY A 93 0.14 -0.18 7.29
CA GLY A 93 -0.77 0.37 8.30
C GLY A 93 -0.59 1.85 8.59
N PRO A 94 -1.49 2.44 9.41
CA PRO A 94 -1.64 3.89 9.60
C PRO A 94 -0.37 4.65 10.00
N TYR A 95 0.53 3.96 10.70
CA TYR A 95 1.74 4.56 11.25
C TYR A 95 3.00 4.15 10.49
N MET A 96 2.84 3.43 9.36
CA MET A 96 3.92 3.01 8.49
C MET A 96 3.95 3.93 7.28
N GLN A 97 5.09 4.60 7.07
CA GLN A 97 5.29 5.41 5.86
C GLN A 97 5.59 4.56 4.63
N HIS A 98 6.16 3.39 4.87
CA HIS A 98 6.49 2.40 3.85
C HIS A 98 6.10 1.01 4.36
N PRO A 99 5.55 0.16 3.48
CA PRO A 99 5.21 -1.22 3.80
C PRO A 99 6.50 -2.01 4.05
N SER A 100 6.38 -3.06 4.86
CA SER A 100 7.47 -4.01 5.08
C SER A 100 7.07 -5.38 4.57
N ILE A 101 7.99 -6.09 3.94
CA ILE A 101 7.76 -7.43 3.41
C ILE A 101 8.67 -8.44 4.11
N SER A 102 8.07 -9.51 4.63
CA SER A 102 8.78 -10.77 4.89
C SER A 102 8.40 -11.79 3.83
N ALA A 103 9.30 -12.72 3.52
CA ALA A 103 9.05 -13.71 2.48
C ALA A 103 9.45 -15.11 2.93
N SER A 104 8.61 -16.08 2.61
CA SER A 104 8.92 -17.51 2.70
C SER A 104 8.95 -18.08 1.31
N CYS A 105 10.10 -18.61 0.89
CA CYS A 105 10.32 -19.00 -0.49
C CYS A 105 10.88 -20.42 -0.65
N HIS A 106 10.61 -21.00 -1.81
CA HIS A 106 11.17 -22.26 -2.26
C HIS A 106 11.60 -22.11 -3.72
N GLY A 107 12.87 -22.36 -4.03
CA GLY A 107 13.41 -22.28 -5.39
C GLY A 107 13.64 -20.87 -5.95
N ILE A 108 12.98 -19.85 -5.37
CA ILE A 108 13.26 -18.43 -5.57
C ILE A 108 13.65 -17.75 -4.26
N HIS A 109 14.24 -16.56 -4.34
CA HIS A 109 14.67 -15.77 -3.20
C HIS A 109 14.12 -14.36 -3.27
N TYR A 110 13.55 -13.89 -2.17
CA TYR A 110 13.25 -12.48 -2.00
C TYR A 110 14.53 -11.69 -1.73
N ILE A 111 14.81 -10.70 -2.58
CA ILE A 111 15.99 -9.85 -2.47
C ILE A 111 15.68 -8.58 -1.66
N GLY A 112 14.50 -7.99 -1.89
CA GLY A 112 14.14 -6.73 -1.25
C GLY A 112 13.02 -5.97 -1.95
N LEU A 113 12.72 -4.80 -1.40
CA LEU A 113 11.74 -3.85 -1.89
C LEU A 113 12.44 -2.54 -2.22
N ASP A 114 12.30 -2.06 -3.45
CA ASP A 114 12.74 -0.72 -3.84
C ASP A 114 11.53 0.23 -3.84
N TYR A 115 11.75 1.47 -3.41
CA TYR A 115 10.79 2.54 -3.56
C TYR A 115 11.06 3.32 -4.85
N ASP A 116 10.10 3.34 -5.76
CA ASP A 116 10.32 3.78 -7.16
C ASP A 116 10.26 5.29 -7.35
N GLY A 117 9.79 6.07 -6.37
CA GLY A 117 9.76 7.53 -6.49
C GLY A 117 9.09 8.25 -5.34
N PHE A 118 9.61 9.43 -5.00
CA PHE A 118 9.13 10.26 -3.89
C PHE A 118 7.65 10.65 -4.03
N GLY A 119 6.84 10.30 -3.03
CA GLY A 119 5.40 10.56 -3.00
C GLY A 119 4.54 9.68 -3.91
N SER A 120 5.13 8.70 -4.61
CA SER A 120 4.40 7.83 -5.54
C SER A 120 3.74 6.62 -4.88
N TYR A 121 4.26 6.21 -3.71
CA TYR A 121 3.85 4.98 -3.02
C TYR A 121 3.95 3.74 -3.94
N SER A 122 4.89 3.77 -4.89
CA SER A 122 5.16 2.67 -5.82
C SER A 122 6.41 1.90 -5.40
N TYR A 123 6.33 0.58 -5.44
CA TYR A 123 7.39 -0.30 -5.01
C TYR A 123 7.68 -1.43 -6.02
N THR A 124 8.97 -1.66 -6.27
CA THR A 124 9.46 -2.82 -7.02
C THR A 124 9.85 -3.93 -6.05
N ILE A 125 9.19 -5.09 -6.14
CA ILE A 125 9.57 -6.32 -5.43
C ILE A 125 10.64 -7.05 -6.24
N LYS A 126 11.81 -7.28 -5.65
CA LYS A 126 12.92 -7.98 -6.29
C LYS A 126 12.99 -9.44 -5.83
N LEU A 127 13.02 -10.34 -6.81
CA LEU A 127 13.12 -11.80 -6.64
C LEU A 127 14.28 -12.32 -7.51
N ASP A 128 15.02 -13.30 -7.00
CA ASP A 128 16.07 -14.09 -7.68
C ASP A 128 15.74 -15.58 -7.67
#